data_AF-A0A8J8ADB2-F1
#
_entry.id   AF-A0A8J8ADB2-F1
#
_cell.length_a   1.000
_cell.length_b   1.000
_cell.length_c   1.000
_cell.angle_alpha   90.00
_cell.angle_beta   90.00
_cell.angle_gamma   90.00
#
_symmetry.space_group_name_H-M   'P 1'
#
loop_
_entity.id
_entity.type
_entity.pdbx_description
1 polymer ?
#
loop_
_entity_poly.entity_id
_entity_poly.type
_entity_poly.pdbx_seq_one_letter_code
_entity_poly.pdbx_strand_id
1 'polypeptide(L)'
;MRRLFFALPFLAIGVLYLFMDLRETPLIIVTLGWLTFALEYRYGGESKDGEELIALGISMSVVLMPIHQALAELLALFMFILELTVLFVKFKLKA
;
A
#
# COMPACT_ATOMS: atom_id res chain seq x y z
N MET A 1 7.77 5.79 16.69
CA MET A 1 6.96 6.32 15.58
C MET A 1 6.59 5.14 14.70
N ARG A 2 5.33 5.04 14.23
CA ARG A 2 4.94 3.96 13.30
C ARG A 2 5.69 4.14 12.00
N ARG A 3 6.38 3.09 11.55
CA ARG A 3 7.21 3.15 10.34
C ARG A 3 6.34 3.23 9.08
N LEU A 4 5.08 2.82 9.20
CA LEU A 4 4.04 3.01 8.20
C LEU A 4 3.92 4.46 7.68
N PHE A 5 4.18 5.47 8.53
CA PHE A 5 4.09 6.87 8.13
C PHE A 5 5.12 7.28 7.06
N PHE A 6 6.17 6.49 6.83
CA PHE A 6 7.09 6.73 5.71
C PHE A 6 6.38 6.64 4.35
N ALA A 7 5.26 5.91 4.24
CA ALA A 7 4.49 5.81 3.00
C ALA A 7 3.60 7.02 2.70
N LEU A 8 3.25 7.84 3.71
CA LEU A 8 2.37 9.01 3.52
C LEU A 8 2.84 10.00 2.44
N PRO A 9 4.11 10.46 2.42
CA PRO A 9 4.55 11.38 1.38
C PRO A 9 4.40 10.77 -0.02
N PHE A 10 4.65 9.47 -0.17
CA PHE A 10 4.46 8.78 -1.45
C PHE A 10 2.99 8.66 -1.83
N LEU A 11 2.10 8.32 -0.89
CA LEU A 11 0.66 8.31 -1.16
C LEU A 11 0.14 9.69 -1.58
N ALA A 12 0.63 10.76 -0.95
CA ALA A 12 0.32 12.13 -1.36
C ALA A 12 0.81 12.42 -2.79
N ILE A 13 2.04 12.00 -3.13
CA ILE A 13 2.58 12.10 -4.51
C ILE A 13 1.71 11.31 -5.49
N GLY A 14 1.27 10.10 -5.15
CA GLY A 14 0.39 9.28 -5.99
C GLY A 14 -0.96 9.96 -6.25
N VAL A 15 -1.54 10.60 -5.23
CA VAL A 15 -2.76 11.41 -5.39
C VAL A 15 -2.53 12.61 -6.30
N LEU A 16 -1.41 13.34 -6.13
CA LEU A 16 -1.05 14.45 -7.03
C LEU A 16 -0.86 13.96 -8.47
N TYR A 17 -0.25 12.79 -8.66
CA TYR A 17 -0.08 12.18 -9.97
C TYR A 17 -1.43 11.88 -10.64
N LEU A 18 -2.43 11.41 -9.89
CA LEU A 18 -3.79 11.20 -10.42
C LEU A 18 -4.45 12.46 -10.96
N PHE A 19 -4.19 13.62 -10.34
CA PHE A 19 -4.69 14.89 -10.87
C PHE A 19 -4.03 15.28 -12.20
N MET A 20 -2.82 14.78 -12.47
CA MET A 20 -2.09 15.06 -13.70
C MET A 20 -2.41 14.05 -14.81
N ASP A 21 -2.62 12.78 -14.47
CA ASP A 21 -2.84 11.67 -15.41
C ASP A 21 -3.91 10.70 -14.89
N LEU A 22 -5.18 11.05 -15.12
CA LEU A 22 -6.34 10.29 -14.65
C LEU A 22 -6.58 9.07 -15.54
N ARG A 23 -5.83 8.00 -15.28
CA ARG A 23 -5.97 6.68 -15.92
C ARG A 23 -6.38 5.61 -14.93
N GLU A 24 -6.93 4.52 -15.44
CA GLU A 24 -7.39 3.38 -14.64
C GLU A 24 -6.27 2.79 -13.77
N THR A 25 -5.10 2.49 -14.36
CA THR A 25 -3.99 1.86 -13.62
C THR A 25 -3.44 2.70 -12.46
N PRO A 26 -3.07 3.98 -12.63
CA PRO A 26 -2.73 4.87 -11.52
C PRO A 26 -3.81 4.92 -10.44
N LEU A 27 -5.09 4.93 -10.82
CA LEU A 27 -6.21 5.01 -9.88
C LEU A 27 -6.29 3.74 -9.02
N ILE A 28 -6.13 2.58 -9.64
CA ILE A 28 -6.05 1.29 -8.94
C ILE A 28 -4.87 1.28 -7.97
N ILE A 29 -3.66 1.64 -8.41
CA ILE A 29 -2.45 1.64 -7.58
C ILE A 29 -2.61 2.52 -6.34
N VAL A 30 -3.06 3.77 -6.52
CA VAL A 30 -3.21 4.72 -5.40
C VAL A 30 -4.31 4.27 -4.45
N THR A 31 -5.42 3.76 -4.97
CA THR A 31 -6.53 3.23 -4.15
C THR A 31 -6.08 2.05 -3.32
N LEU A 32 -5.39 1.08 -3.92
CA LEU A 32 -4.84 -0.08 -3.20
C LEU A 32 -3.80 0.36 -2.16
N GLY A 33 -2.94 1.32 -2.48
CA GLY A 33 -1.97 1.89 -1.54
C GLY A 33 -2.64 2.50 -0.31
N TRP A 34 -3.68 3.32 -0.50
CA TRP A 34 -4.45 3.90 0.61
C TRP A 34 -5.21 2.86 1.42
N LEU A 35 -5.81 1.86 0.76
CA LEU A 35 -6.49 0.77 1.46
C LEU A 35 -5.52 -0.04 2.32
N THR A 36 -4.36 -0.40 1.76
CA THR A 36 -3.32 -1.15 2.47
C THR A 36 -2.80 -0.35 3.67
N PHE A 37 -2.55 0.96 3.48
CA PHE A 37 -2.17 1.86 4.55
C PHE A 37 -3.24 1.94 5.65
N ALA A 38 -4.51 2.09 5.28
CA ALA A 38 -5.60 2.23 6.25
C ALA A 38 -5.82 0.93 7.05
N LEU A 39 -5.68 -0.23 6.40
CA LEU A 39 -5.76 -1.55 7.02
C LEU A 39 -4.63 -1.75 8.05
N GLU A 40 -3.37 -1.55 7.64
CA GLU A 40 -2.22 -1.70 8.55
C GLU A 40 -2.25 -0.62 9.65
N TYR A 41 -2.69 0.59 9.35
CA TYR A 41 -2.84 1.63 10.38
C TYR A 41 -3.89 1.23 11.43
N ARG A 42 -5.03 0.66 11.02
CA ARG A 42 -6.13 0.37 11.94
C ARG A 42 -5.95 -0.94 12.69
N TYR A 43 -5.46 -1.96 12.00
CA TYR A 43 -5.43 -3.34 12.48
C TYR A 43 -4.02 -3.91 12.61
N GLY A 44 -3.04 -3.28 11.97
CA GLY A 44 -1.63 -3.57 12.12
C GLY A 44 -1.06 -3.10 13.45
N GLY A 45 0.07 -3.69 13.84
CA GLY A 45 0.75 -3.34 15.10
C GLY A 45 1.38 -4.50 15.86
N GLU A 46 1.59 -5.65 15.22
CA GLU A 46 2.28 -6.78 15.87
C GLU A 46 3.77 -6.87 15.48
N SER A 47 4.18 -6.36 14.32
CA SER A 47 5.57 -6.43 13.84
C SER A 47 6.06 -5.13 13.22
N LYS A 48 7.20 -4.64 13.71
CA LYS A 48 7.90 -3.47 13.13
C LYS A 48 8.43 -3.73 11.72
N ASP A 49 8.75 -4.99 11.41
CA ASP A 49 9.28 -5.39 10.10
C ASP A 49 8.14 -5.48 9.08
N GLY A 50 6.94 -5.88 9.52
CA GLY A 50 5.72 -5.85 8.70
C GLY A 50 5.35 -4.42 8.31
N GLU A 51 5.36 -3.50 9.27
CA GLU A 51 5.11 -2.07 9.01
C GLU A 51 6.10 -1.48 7.96
N GLU A 52 7.38 -1.86 8.03
CA GLU A 52 8.38 -1.42 7.05
C GLU A 52 8.15 -2.01 5.66
N LEU A 53 7.85 -3.30 5.59
CA LEU A 53 7.59 -3.98 4.33
C LEU A 53 6.36 -3.37 3.63
N ILE A 54 5.31 -3.06 4.39
CA ILE A 54 4.12 -2.39 3.87
C ILE A 54 4.44 -0.98 3.41
N ALA A 55 5.17 -0.21 4.23
CA ALA A 55 5.55 1.15 3.86
C ALA A 55 6.39 1.19 2.58
N LEU A 56 7.37 0.28 2.45
CA LEU A 56 8.22 0.13 1.29
C LEU A 56 7.43 -0.32 0.06
N GLY A 57 6.54 -1.30 0.21
CA GLY A 57 5.69 -1.79 -0.89
C GLY A 57 4.82 -0.68 -1.47
N ILE A 58 4.13 0.08 -0.62
CA ILE A 58 3.31 1.23 -1.04
C ILE A 58 4.18 2.29 -1.74
N SER A 59 5.31 2.65 -1.13
CA SER A 59 6.20 3.69 -1.67
C SER A 59 6.76 3.30 -3.03
N MET A 60 7.22 2.05 -3.17
CA MET A 60 7.80 1.53 -4.40
C MET A 60 6.77 1.42 -5.52
N SER A 61 5.53 1.00 -5.21
CA SER A 61 4.44 1.01 -6.19
C SER A 61 4.17 2.41 -6.74
N VAL A 62 4.19 3.45 -5.90
CA VAL A 62 4.00 4.83 -6.38
C VAL A 62 5.18 5.29 -7.23
N VAL A 63 6.42 4.98 -6.83
CA VAL A 63 7.63 5.37 -7.59
C VAL A 63 7.72 4.64 -8.93
N LEU A 64 7.28 3.38 -8.99
CA LEU A 64 7.27 2.58 -10.21
C LEU A 64 6.17 2.98 -11.18
N MET A 65 5.08 3.57 -10.69
CA MET A 65 3.91 3.94 -11.50
C MET A 65 4.27 4.71 -12.79
N PRO A 66 5.09 5.77 -12.79
CA PRO A 66 5.45 6.49 -14.02
C PRO A 66 6.43 5.72 -14.94
N ILE A 67 7.12 4.70 -14.43
CA ILE A 67 8.16 3.96 -15.17
C ILE A 67 7.59 2.68 -15.80
N HIS A 68 6.89 1.88 -15.00
CA HIS A 68 6.32 0.59 -15.37
C HIS A 68 5.00 0.34 -14.63
N GLN A 69 3.90 0.86 -15.20
CA GLN A 69 2.55 0.78 -14.65
C GLN A 69 2.12 -0.66 -14.27
N ALA A 70 2.37 -1.64 -15.14
CA ALA A 70 1.99 -3.03 -14.88
C ALA A 70 2.72 -3.64 -13.66
N LEU A 71 4.01 -3.33 -13.48
CA LEU A 71 4.77 -3.78 -12.32
C LEU A 71 4.31 -3.08 -11.04
N ALA A 72 4.03 -1.78 -11.13
CA ALA A 72 3.52 -0.99 -10.01
C ALA A 72 2.16 -1.51 -9.52
N GLU A 73 1.25 -1.83 -10.45
CA GLU A 73 -0.06 -2.40 -10.18
C GLU A 73 0.05 -3.79 -9.56
N LEU A 74 0.87 -4.67 -10.15
CA LEU A 74 1.10 -6.01 -9.61
C LEU A 74 1.65 -5.95 -8.18
N LEU A 75 2.61 -5.05 -7.92
CA LEU A 75 3.15 -4.86 -6.58
C LEU A 75 2.09 -4.33 -5.61
N ALA A 76 1.28 -3.36 -6.02
CA ALA A 76 0.23 -2.79 -5.16
C ALA A 76 -0.84 -3.85 -4.82
N LEU A 77 -1.27 -4.64 -5.80
CA LEU A 77 -2.17 -5.78 -5.61
C LEU A 77 -1.57 -6.82 -4.68
N PHE A 78 -0.32 -7.20 -4.88
CA PHE A 78 0.36 -8.20 -4.07
C PHE A 78 0.47 -7.76 -2.61
N MET A 79 0.85 -6.50 -2.36
CA MET A 79 0.92 -5.93 -1.02
C MET A 79 -0.44 -5.90 -0.34
N PHE A 80 -1.49 -5.53 -1.06
CA PHE A 80 -2.85 -5.53 -0.54
C PHE A 80 -3.33 -6.94 -0.18
N ILE A 81 -3.06 -7.94 -1.04
CA ILE A 81 -3.41 -9.35 -0.77
C ILE A 81 -2.67 -9.87 0.46
N LEU A 82 -1.38 -9.56 0.61
CA LEU A 82 -0.61 -9.94 1.80
C LEU A 82 -1.23 -9.34 3.06
N GLU A 83 -1.55 -8.05 3.04
CA GLU A 83 -2.17 -7.36 4.18
C GLU A 83 -3.53 -8.00 4.53
N LEU A 84 -4.39 -8.21 3.54
CA LEU A 84 -5.65 -8.92 3.75
C LEU A 84 -5.46 -10.33 4.31
N THR A 85 -4.44 -11.06 3.85
CA THR A 85 -4.13 -12.40 4.34
C THR A 85 -3.70 -12.36 5.80
N VAL A 86 -2.82 -11.43 6.17
CA VAL A 86 -2.38 -11.22 7.55
C VAL A 86 -3.58 -10.89 8.45
N LEU A 87 -4.45 -9.99 8.01
CA LEU A 87 -5.66 -9.64 8.75
C LEU A 87 -6.64 -10.81 8.87
N PHE A 88 -6.86 -11.55 7.77
CA PHE A 88 -7.73 -12.72 7.78
C PHE A 88 -7.24 -13.79 8.77
N VAL A 89 -5.94 -14.09 8.75
CA VAL A 89 -5.29 -15.01 9.68
C VAL A 89 -5.46 -14.49 11.12
N LYS A 90 -5.20 -13.19 11.35
CA LYS A 90 -5.34 -12.56 12.66
C LYS A 90 -6.77 -12.66 13.21
N PHE A 91 -7.79 -12.39 12.41
CA PHE A 91 -9.18 -12.44 12.85
C PHE A 91 -9.72 -13.87 12.98
N LYS A 92 -9.28 -14.81 12.13
CA LYS A 92 -9.76 -16.19 12.16
C LYS A 92 -9.05 -17.07 13.19
N LEU A 93 -7.77 -16.81 13.48
CA LEU A 93 -6.99 -17.58 14.47
C LEU A 93 -6.99 -16.98 15.88
N LYS A 94 -7.43 -15.72 16.07
CA LYS A 94 -7.70 -15.14 17.40
C LYS A 94 -9.18 -15.24 17.81
N ALA A 95 -9.95 -16.14 17.20
CA ALA A 95 -11.28 -16.55 17.63
C ALA A 95 -11.21 -17.84 18.45
#